data_AF-A0A3D2D5B3-F1
#
_entry.id   AF-A0A3D2D5B3-F1
#
_cell.length_a   1.000
_cell.length_b   1.000
_cell.length_c   1.000
_cell.angle_alpha   90.00
_cell.angle_beta   90.00
_cell.angle_gamma   90.00
#
_symmetry.space_group_name_H-M   'P 1'
#
loop_
_entity.id
_entity.type
_entity.pdbx_description
1 polymer ?
#
loop_
_entity_poly.entity_id
_entity_poly.type
_entity_poly.pdbx_seq_one_letter_code
_entity_poly.pdbx_strand_id
1 'polypeptide(L)'
;MIVSTQSTKTEQNSPIKDVEIELVGNKSRVILHDNIAQEERETDDGNKYIAYTADEVSFYYDGKITAEDVRADFAAYWYFAEHGETKEERYNRLVASFVREKYSQNAVEAIINNYLADPNNTEYVDEFTTLQNFRKECKAKAKEDL
;
A
#
# COMPACT_ATOMS: atom_id res chain seq x y z
N MET A 1 -51.95 -20.54 -8.96
CA MET A 1 -50.51 -20.53 -9.26
C MET A 1 -49.83 -19.68 -8.21
N ILE A 2 -49.08 -20.31 -7.29
CA ILE A 2 -48.29 -19.58 -6.28
C ILE A 2 -46.97 -19.23 -6.97
N VAL A 3 -46.76 -17.95 -7.25
CA VAL A 3 -45.47 -17.47 -7.77
C VAL A 3 -44.55 -17.35 -6.57
N SER A 4 -43.64 -18.32 -6.47
CA SER A 4 -42.54 -18.35 -5.53
C SER A 4 -41.63 -17.15 -5.78
N THR A 5 -41.58 -16.20 -4.85
CA THR A 5 -40.53 -15.18 -4.82
C THR A 5 -39.27 -15.85 -4.28
N GLN A 6 -38.39 -16.24 -5.20
CA GLN A 6 -37.08 -16.77 -4.89
C GLN A 6 -36.33 -15.74 -4.03
N SER A 7 -35.91 -16.20 -2.85
CA SER A 7 -34.87 -15.61 -2.04
C SER A 7 -33.63 -15.43 -2.93
N THR A 8 -33.28 -14.18 -3.24
CA THR A 8 -32.04 -13.84 -3.91
C THR A 8 -30.92 -14.16 -2.94
N LYS A 9 -30.31 -15.33 -3.14
CA LYS A 9 -29.05 -15.72 -2.51
C LYS A 9 -28.10 -14.54 -2.70
N THR A 10 -27.68 -13.96 -1.57
CA THR A 10 -26.56 -13.04 -1.45
C THR A 10 -25.44 -13.49 -2.38
N GLU A 11 -25.13 -12.64 -3.37
CA GLU A 11 -23.89 -12.76 -4.12
C GLU A 11 -22.77 -12.95 -3.11
N GLN A 12 -21.93 -13.93 -3.39
CA GLN A 12 -20.79 -14.29 -2.57
C GLN A 12 -19.80 -13.12 -2.65
N ASN A 13 -20.03 -12.09 -1.82
CA ASN A 13 -19.18 -10.91 -1.73
C ASN A 13 -17.78 -11.42 -1.42
N SER A 14 -16.86 -11.19 -2.34
CA SER A 14 -15.44 -11.28 -2.03
C SER A 14 -15.18 -10.41 -0.79
N PRO A 15 -14.32 -10.81 0.14
CA PRO A 15 -14.00 -10.00 1.31
C PRO A 15 -13.59 -8.60 0.83
N ILE A 16 -14.36 -7.59 1.26
CA ILE A 16 -14.09 -6.20 0.91
C ILE A 16 -12.89 -5.79 1.76
N LYS A 17 -11.88 -5.23 1.09
CA LYS A 17 -10.67 -4.69 1.72
C LYS A 17 -10.71 -3.18 1.61
N ASP A 18 -10.32 -2.48 2.66
CA ASP A 18 -10.11 -1.04 2.61
C ASP A 18 -8.76 -0.64 3.21
N VAL A 19 -8.27 0.50 2.76
CA VAL A 19 -6.99 1.07 3.15
C VAL A 19 -7.17 2.56 3.40
N GLU A 20 -6.87 2.96 4.62
CA GLU A 20 -6.80 4.36 5.02
C GLU A 20 -5.35 4.77 5.30
N ILE A 21 -5.01 6.00 4.92
CA ILE A 21 -3.69 6.58 5.14
C ILE A 21 -3.86 7.93 5.85
N GLU A 22 -3.28 8.04 7.04
CA GLU A 22 -3.17 9.32 7.76
C GLU A 22 -1.72 9.81 7.71
N LEU A 23 -1.49 11.05 7.28
CA LEU A 23 -0.15 11.63 7.31
C LEU A 23 0.16 12.14 8.73
N VAL A 24 1.25 11.63 9.33
CA VAL A 24 1.70 12.00 10.67
C VAL A 24 3.14 12.51 10.58
N GLY A 25 3.29 13.82 10.38
CA GLY A 25 4.59 14.45 10.16
C GLY A 25 5.25 13.99 8.85
N ASN A 26 6.42 13.35 8.94
CA ASN A 26 7.11 12.73 7.81
C ASN A 26 6.80 11.24 7.63
N LYS A 27 5.85 10.71 8.41
CA LYS A 27 5.40 9.32 8.38
C LYS A 27 3.97 9.21 7.86
N SER A 28 3.59 8.00 7.51
CA SER A 28 2.21 7.63 7.22
C SER A 28 1.75 6.60 8.25
N ARG A 29 0.63 6.85 8.92
CA ARG A 29 -0.09 5.78 9.61
C ARG A 29 -0.93 5.05 8.57
N VAL A 30 -0.70 3.75 8.46
CA VAL A 30 -1.45 2.87 7.55
C VAL A 30 -2.45 2.11 8.39
N ILE A 31 -3.71 2.13 7.97
CA ILE A 31 -4.81 1.37 8.59
C ILE A 31 -5.38 0.47 7.50
N LEU A 32 -5.42 -0.82 7.77
CA LEU A 32 -5.91 -1.84 6.86
C LEU A 32 -7.16 -2.47 7.45
N HIS A 33 -8.19 -2.58 6.63
CA HIS A 33 -9.42 -3.29 6.96
C HIS A 33 -9.58 -4.49 6.03
N ASP A 34 -9.77 -5.68 6.60
CA ASP A 34 -10.11 -6.90 5.85
C ASP A 34 -11.39 -7.51 6.44
N ASN A 35 -11.97 -8.47 5.73
CA ASN A 35 -13.20 -9.17 6.12
C ASN A 35 -14.35 -8.22 6.47
N ILE A 36 -14.47 -7.09 5.74
CA ILE A 36 -15.52 -6.12 6.02
C ILE A 36 -16.88 -6.76 5.74
N ALA A 37 -17.71 -6.86 6.77
CA ALA A 37 -19.03 -7.45 6.73
C ALA A 37 -20.10 -6.44 7.13
N GLN A 38 -21.25 -6.52 6.46
CA GLN A 38 -22.42 -5.70 6.75
C GLN A 38 -23.43 -6.52 7.54
N GLU A 39 -23.89 -5.99 8.67
CA GLU A 39 -24.86 -6.63 9.56
C GLU A 39 -26.02 -5.68 9.84
N GLU A 40 -27.25 -6.14 9.67
CA GLU A 40 -28.41 -5.42 10.18
C GLU A 40 -28.51 -5.65 11.70
N ARG A 41 -28.54 -4.57 12.45
CA ARG A 41 -28.68 -4.58 13.91
C ARG A 41 -29.88 -3.74 14.32
N GLU A 42 -30.38 -4.03 15.51
CA GLU A 42 -31.50 -3.32 16.11
C GLU A 42 -31.02 -2.67 17.40
N THR A 43 -31.46 -1.45 17.63
CA THR A 43 -31.27 -0.73 18.91
C THR A 43 -32.31 -1.20 19.92
N ASP A 44 -32.08 -0.93 21.20
CA ASP A 44 -33.02 -1.31 22.27
C ASP A 44 -34.42 -0.69 22.10
N ASP A 45 -34.52 0.43 21.37
CA ASP A 45 -35.78 1.12 21.03
C ASP A 45 -36.49 0.56 19.78
N GLY A 46 -35.98 -0.54 19.18
CA GLY A 46 -36.55 -1.18 17.99
C GLY A 46 -36.18 -0.52 16.66
N ASN A 47 -35.29 0.48 16.65
CA ASN A 47 -34.81 1.09 15.40
C ASN A 47 -33.70 0.23 14.79
N LYS A 48 -33.85 -0.08 13.51
CA LYS A 48 -32.88 -0.84 12.72
C LYS A 48 -31.80 0.06 12.15
N TYR A 49 -30.57 -0.44 12.13
CA TYR A 49 -29.42 0.21 11.50
C TYR A 49 -28.51 -0.83 10.86
N ILE A 50 -27.69 -0.37 9.92
CA ILE A 50 -26.64 -1.19 9.32
C ILE A 50 -25.34 -0.92 10.08
N ALA A 51 -24.74 -1.98 10.63
CA ALA A 51 -23.41 -1.98 11.19
C ALA A 51 -22.42 -2.57 10.19
N TYR A 52 -21.19 -2.03 10.19
CA TYR A 52 -20.07 -2.61 9.48
C TYR A 52 -19.06 -3.12 10.51
N THR A 53 -18.62 -4.36 10.35
CA THR A 53 -17.55 -4.97 11.13
C THR A 53 -16.37 -5.29 10.22
N ALA A 54 -15.15 -5.21 10.75
CA ALA A 54 -13.93 -5.50 10.00
C ALA A 54 -12.84 -6.00 10.94
N ASP A 55 -11.91 -6.79 10.41
CA ASP A 55 -10.61 -6.96 11.04
C ASP A 55 -9.79 -5.71 10.75
N GLU A 56 -9.13 -5.14 11.76
CA GLU A 56 -8.32 -3.93 11.62
C GLU A 56 -6.90 -4.16 12.14
N VAL A 57 -5.92 -3.79 11.33
CA VAL A 57 -4.52 -3.64 11.76
C VAL A 57 -4.02 -2.26 11.39
N SER A 58 -3.17 -1.66 12.24
CA SER A 58 -2.54 -0.37 11.94
C SER A 58 -1.09 -0.31 12.36
N PHE A 59 -0.28 0.41 11.58
CA PHE A 59 1.14 0.60 11.84
C PHE A 59 1.64 1.94 11.32
N TYR A 60 2.84 2.34 11.76
CA TYR A 60 3.52 3.53 11.24
C TYR A 60 4.54 3.15 10.17
N TYR A 61 4.37 3.72 8.99
CA TYR A 61 5.30 3.64 7.88
C TYR A 61 6.25 4.83 7.91
N ASP A 62 7.56 4.57 7.93
CA ASP A 62 8.58 5.60 7.79
C ASP A 62 8.58 6.13 6.34
N GLY A 63 8.13 7.37 6.14
CA GLY A 63 7.98 8.00 4.84
C GLY A 63 6.51 8.24 4.45
N LYS A 64 6.31 8.78 3.25
CA LYS A 64 4.98 8.97 2.66
C LYS A 64 4.65 7.79 1.76
N ILE A 65 3.51 7.16 1.98
CA ILE A 65 2.94 6.11 1.13
C ILE A 65 1.50 6.45 0.76
N THR A 66 1.02 5.97 -0.38
CA THR A 66 -0.36 6.17 -0.83
C THR A 66 -1.22 4.94 -0.57
N ALA A 67 -2.54 5.13 -0.50
CA ALA A 67 -3.47 4.01 -0.37
C ALA A 67 -3.43 3.10 -1.61
N GLU A 68 -3.10 3.63 -2.79
CA GLU A 68 -2.95 2.85 -4.03
C GLU A 68 -1.73 1.91 -3.95
N ASP A 69 -0.58 2.41 -3.48
CA ASP A 69 0.62 1.59 -3.28
C ASP A 69 0.37 0.43 -2.29
N VAL A 70 -0.37 0.72 -1.21
CA VAL A 70 -0.71 -0.27 -0.20
C VAL A 70 -1.75 -1.27 -0.72
N ARG A 71 -2.77 -0.82 -1.47
CA ARG A 71 -3.75 -1.72 -2.09
C ARG A 71 -3.13 -2.65 -3.11
N ALA A 72 -2.12 -2.20 -3.86
CA ALA A 72 -1.42 -3.02 -4.84
C ALA A 72 -0.72 -4.24 -4.20
N ASP A 73 -0.36 -4.16 -2.92
CA ASP A 73 0.27 -5.25 -2.17
C ASP A 73 -0.31 -5.41 -0.76
N PHE A 74 -1.64 -5.42 -0.66
CA PHE A 74 -2.36 -5.40 0.62
C PHE A 74 -1.91 -6.53 1.56
N ALA A 75 -1.73 -7.75 1.01
CA ALA A 75 -1.36 -8.92 1.80
C ALA A 75 0.02 -8.77 2.45
N ALA A 76 1.00 -8.16 1.76
CA ALA A 76 2.31 -7.91 2.34
C ALA A 76 2.24 -6.89 3.48
N TYR A 77 1.45 -5.82 3.33
CA TYR A 77 1.27 -4.84 4.40
C TYR A 77 0.48 -5.37 5.60
N TRP A 78 -0.49 -6.26 5.36
CA TRP A 78 -1.19 -6.97 6.43
C TRP A 78 -0.23 -7.86 7.22
N TYR A 79 0.54 -8.68 6.51
CA TYR A 79 1.55 -9.55 7.11
C TYR A 79 2.56 -8.74 7.92
N PHE A 80 3.04 -7.61 7.37
CA PHE A 80 3.93 -6.69 8.05
C PHE A 80 3.33 -6.13 9.34
N ALA A 81 2.05 -5.75 9.34
CA ALA A 81 1.39 -5.22 10.52
C ALA A 81 1.32 -6.26 11.66
N GLU A 82 1.11 -7.54 11.32
CA GLU A 82 1.00 -8.63 12.29
C GLU A 82 2.36 -9.15 12.78
N HIS A 83 3.37 -9.18 11.92
CA HIS A 83 4.63 -9.88 12.18
C HIS A 83 5.83 -8.93 12.36
N GLY A 84 5.64 -7.63 12.06
CA GLY A 84 6.72 -6.66 11.96
C GLY A 84 7.59 -6.84 10.71
N GLU A 85 8.69 -6.10 10.63
CA GLU A 85 9.69 -6.22 9.56
C GLU A 85 11.02 -6.71 10.11
N THR A 86 11.72 -7.51 9.32
CA THR A 86 13.14 -7.77 9.52
C THR A 86 13.96 -6.51 9.22
N LYS A 87 15.22 -6.51 9.69
CA LYS A 87 16.16 -5.42 9.43
C LYS A 87 16.41 -5.22 7.92
N GLU A 88 16.43 -6.30 7.14
CA GLU A 88 16.64 -6.26 5.69
C GLU A 88 15.41 -5.72 4.95
N GLU A 89 14.20 -6.12 5.35
CA GLU A 89 12.95 -5.58 4.78
C GLU A 89 12.82 -4.08 5.07
N ARG A 90 13.12 -3.67 6.32
CA ARG A 90 13.16 -2.26 6.71
C ARG A 90 14.12 -1.45 5.85
N TYR A 91 15.34 -1.97 5.65
CA TYR A 91 16.34 -1.35 4.79
C TYR A 91 15.80 -1.12 3.37
N ASN A 92 15.28 -2.19 2.75
CA ASN A 92 14.80 -2.15 1.37
C ASN A 92 13.61 -1.18 1.22
N ARG A 93 12.71 -1.18 2.20
CA ARG A 93 11.56 -0.27 2.28
C ARG A 93 11.99 1.19 2.40
N LEU A 94 12.94 1.50 3.31
CA LEU A 94 13.47 2.86 3.48
C LEU A 94 14.14 3.35 2.18
N VAL A 95 14.97 2.53 1.54
CA VAL A 95 15.59 2.87 0.25
C VAL A 95 14.53 3.18 -0.81
N ALA A 96 13.50 2.35 -0.92
CA ALA A 96 12.41 2.59 -1.88
C ALA A 96 11.63 3.88 -1.57
N SER A 97 11.35 4.15 -0.29
CA SER A 97 10.65 5.36 0.14
C SER A 97 11.44 6.63 -0.22
N PHE A 98 12.76 6.66 0.03
CA PHE A 98 13.61 7.80 -0.30
C PHE A 98 13.76 8.00 -1.80
N VAL A 99 13.79 6.91 -2.59
CA VAL A 99 13.77 7.02 -4.04
C VAL A 99 12.47 7.68 -4.52
N ARG A 100 11.34 7.29 -3.92
CA ARG A 100 10.00 7.80 -4.25
C ARG A 100 9.78 9.26 -3.86
N GLU A 101 10.58 9.83 -2.96
CA GLU A 101 10.55 11.27 -2.68
C GLU A 101 10.92 12.12 -3.91
N LYS A 102 11.71 11.57 -4.85
CA LYS A 102 12.19 12.28 -6.04
C LYS A 102 11.66 11.70 -7.35
N TYR A 103 11.50 10.37 -7.43
CA TYR A 103 11.09 9.69 -8.66
C TYR A 103 9.83 8.86 -8.43
N SER A 104 8.79 9.06 -9.24
CA SER A 104 7.67 8.12 -9.28
C SER A 104 8.13 6.75 -9.81
N GLN A 105 7.39 5.68 -9.49
CA GLN A 105 7.68 4.34 -10.01
C GLN A 105 7.75 4.34 -11.55
N ASN A 106 6.79 5.00 -12.21
CA ASN A 106 6.77 5.13 -13.67
C ASN A 106 8.01 5.86 -14.22
N ALA A 107 8.50 6.89 -13.52
CA ALA A 107 9.72 7.60 -13.92
C ALA A 107 10.96 6.70 -13.78
N VAL A 108 11.06 5.94 -12.68
CA VAL A 108 12.14 4.95 -12.48
C VAL A 108 12.13 3.91 -13.60
N GLU A 109 10.97 3.36 -13.93
CA GLU A 109 10.81 2.36 -14.99
C GLU A 109 11.16 2.93 -16.37
N ALA A 110 10.72 4.15 -16.68
CA ALA A 110 11.06 4.81 -17.93
C ALA A 110 12.58 5.01 -18.09
N ILE A 111 13.27 5.51 -17.05
CA ILE A 111 14.74 5.71 -17.08
C ILE A 111 15.47 4.38 -17.30
N ILE A 112 15.06 3.32 -16.60
CA ILE A 112 15.67 1.99 -16.74
C ILE A 112 15.43 1.45 -18.16
N ASN A 113 14.20 1.53 -18.66
CA ASN A 113 13.85 1.01 -19.98
C ASN A 113 14.56 1.77 -21.10
N ASN A 114 14.70 3.10 -20.99
CA ASN A 114 15.44 3.90 -21.96
C ASN A 114 16.92 3.49 -22.04
N TYR A 115 17.59 3.35 -20.88
CA TYR A 115 18.98 2.90 -20.82
C TYR A 115 19.17 1.48 -21.37
N LEU A 116 18.23 0.56 -21.08
CA LEU A 116 18.29 -0.80 -21.61
C LEU A 116 18.02 -0.86 -23.12
N ALA A 117 17.20 0.06 -23.65
CA ALA A 117 16.90 0.14 -25.08
C ALA A 117 18.08 0.65 -25.91
N ASP A 118 18.82 1.66 -25.40
CA ASP A 118 20.04 2.15 -26.05
C ASP A 118 21.08 2.63 -25.02
N PRO A 119 21.99 1.76 -24.57
CA PRO A 119 23.01 2.11 -23.58
C PRO A 119 24.16 2.96 -24.13
N ASN A 120 24.15 3.29 -25.43
CA ASN A 120 25.14 4.20 -26.03
C ASN A 120 24.58 5.62 -26.22
N ASN A 121 23.27 5.81 -26.02
CA ASN A 121 22.67 7.14 -26.01
C ASN A 121 23.14 7.91 -24.77
N THR A 122 23.84 9.02 -24.99
CA THR A 122 24.43 9.82 -23.91
C THR A 122 23.38 10.36 -22.93
N GLU A 123 22.19 10.74 -23.39
CA GLU A 123 21.12 11.24 -22.53
C GLU A 123 20.59 10.14 -21.60
N TYR A 124 20.36 8.93 -22.12
CA TYR A 124 19.88 7.81 -21.32
C TYR A 124 20.92 7.33 -20.30
N VAL A 125 22.20 7.34 -20.69
CA VAL A 125 23.31 7.04 -19.78
C VAL A 125 23.38 8.06 -18.66
N ASP A 126 23.22 9.35 -18.95
CA ASP A 126 23.25 10.43 -17.96
C ASP A 126 22.06 10.34 -16.99
N GLU A 127 20.85 10.12 -17.48
CA GLU A 127 19.65 9.92 -16.65
C GLU A 127 19.78 8.70 -15.73
N PHE A 128 20.22 7.56 -16.28
CA PHE A 128 20.44 6.34 -15.50
C PHE A 128 21.54 6.51 -14.47
N THR A 129 22.66 7.15 -14.83
CA THR A 129 23.76 7.43 -13.90
C THR A 129 23.30 8.34 -12.75
N THR A 130 22.49 9.35 -13.07
CA THR A 130 21.90 10.25 -12.08
C THR A 130 20.99 9.50 -11.10
N LEU A 131 20.09 8.64 -11.63
CA LEU A 131 19.24 7.78 -10.81
C LEU A 131 20.07 6.86 -9.90
N GLN A 132 21.11 6.21 -10.45
CA GLN A 132 21.95 5.28 -9.71
C GLN A 132 22.77 5.96 -8.60
N ASN A 133 23.25 7.19 -8.82
CA ASN A 133 23.94 7.97 -7.79
C ASN A 133 22.98 8.38 -6.67
N PHE A 134 21.78 8.86 -7.02
CA PHE A 134 20.75 9.16 -6.03
C PHE A 134 20.36 7.91 -5.21
N ARG A 135 20.23 6.74 -5.85
CA ARG A 135 19.98 5.47 -5.15
C ARG A 135 21.11 5.10 -4.17
N LYS A 136 22.37 5.46 -4.44
CA LYS A 136 23.47 5.24 -3.48
C LYS A 136 23.31 6.12 -2.24
N GLU A 137 22.93 7.38 -2.43
CA GLU A 137 22.64 8.31 -1.32
C GLU A 137 21.48 7.80 -0.46
N CYS A 138 20.39 7.34 -1.10
CA CYS A 138 19.25 6.73 -0.40
C CYS A 138 19.67 5.50 0.43
N LYS A 139 20.55 4.65 -0.11
CA LYS A 139 21.11 3.49 0.61
C LYS A 139 21.98 3.89 1.80
N ALA A 140 22.75 4.96 1.69
CA ALA A 140 23.54 5.47 2.80
C ALA A 140 22.62 5.99 3.92
N LYS A 141 21.63 6.83 3.56
CA LYS A 141 20.62 7.33 4.49
C LYS A 141 19.85 6.21 5.18
N ALA A 142 19.39 5.21 4.43
CA ALA A 142 18.65 4.08 4.99
C ALA A 142 19.47 3.27 6.01
N LYS A 143 20.81 3.22 5.87
CA LYS A 143 21.69 2.58 6.85
C LYS A 143 21.82 3.37 8.16
N GLU A 144 21.71 4.70 8.10
CA GLU A 144 21.75 5.55 9.30
C GLU A 144 20.45 5.45 10.11
N ASP A 145 19.32 5.25 9.42
CA ASP A 145 17.98 5.17 10.03
C ASP A 145 17.59 3.75 10.54
N LEU A 146 18.54 2.79 10.51
CA LEU A 146 18.34 1.34 10.70
C LEU A 146 18.66 0.77 12.09
#